data_AF-X0XVY9-F1
#
_entry.id   AF-X0XVY9-F1
#
_cell.length_a   1.000
_cell.length_b   1.000
_cell.length_c   1.000
_cell.angle_alpha   90.00
_cell.angle_beta   90.00
_cell.angle_gamma   90.00
#
_symmetry.space_group_name_H-M   'P 1'
#
loop_
_entity.id
_entity.type
_entity.pdbx_description
1 polymer ?
#
loop_
_entity_poly.entity_id
_entity_poly.type
_entity_poly.pdbx_seq_one_letter_code
_entity_poly.pdbx_strand_id
1 'polypeptide(L)'
;PNEQVDYQIRNTDNGWVYCRGGVDAPEAVITAAVRAVDCLGLDFGAVDIGYNEHYDRCAVFEVNTAPGLEGTTLDKYFEAFRTVFPQLDRGMYRKRRQA
;
A
#
# COMPACT_ATOMS: atom_id res chain seq x y z
N PRO A 1 29.16 12.76 -1.43
CA PRO A 1 27.71 12.50 -1.23
C PRO A 1 27.34 11.16 -0.53
N ASN A 2 28.31 10.36 -0.04
CA ASN A 2 28.02 9.05 0.58
C ASN A 2 28.38 8.97 2.08
N GLU A 3 28.68 10.09 2.73
CA GLU A 3 29.20 10.10 4.11
C GLU A 3 28.12 10.14 5.21
N GLN A 4 26.82 10.17 4.85
CA GLN A 4 25.70 10.24 5.82
C GLN A 4 24.83 8.99 5.88
N VAL A 5 25.14 7.93 5.13
CA VAL A 5 24.36 6.68 5.19
C VAL A 5 24.94 5.80 6.30
N ASP A 6 24.17 5.56 7.36
CA ASP A 6 24.51 4.57 8.38
C ASP A 6 24.23 3.16 7.84
N TYR A 7 25.29 2.36 7.71
CA TYR A 7 25.20 0.99 7.20
C TYR A 7 24.92 -0.04 8.31
N GLN A 8 25.03 0.36 9.58
CA GLN A 8 24.75 -0.48 10.75
C GLN A 8 23.26 -0.53 11.06
N ILE A 9 22.56 0.60 10.89
CA ILE A 9 21.10 0.70 11.07
C ILE A 9 20.46 0.97 9.71
N ARG A 10 19.84 -0.06 9.14
CA ARG A 10 19.19 0.02 7.83
C ARG A 10 17.69 0.20 8.00
N ASN A 11 17.25 1.44 7.90
CA ASN A 11 15.84 1.83 7.89
C ASN A 11 15.62 2.95 6.86
N THR A 12 14.37 3.32 6.65
CA THR A 12 13.96 4.39 5.72
C THR A 12 14.63 5.73 6.05
N ASP A 13 14.72 6.08 7.34
CA ASP A 13 15.36 7.33 7.79
C ASP A 13 16.85 7.41 7.42
N ASN A 14 17.53 6.26 7.39
CA ASN A 14 18.93 6.12 6.98
C ASN A 14 19.09 5.80 5.48
N GLY A 15 18.03 5.95 4.69
CA GLY A 15 18.06 5.79 3.24
C GLY A 15 17.93 4.35 2.73
N TRP A 16 17.51 3.40 3.58
CA TRP A 16 17.29 2.01 3.19
C TRP A 16 15.81 1.69 3.05
N VAL A 17 15.44 1.23 1.86
CA VAL A 17 14.09 0.73 1.58
C VAL A 17 14.16 -0.75 1.29
N TYR A 18 13.49 -1.56 2.11
CA TYR A 18 13.40 -3.00 1.90
C TYR A 18 12.25 -3.32 0.96
N CYS A 19 12.53 -3.27 -0.34
CA CYS A 19 11.60 -3.70 -1.38
C CYS A 19 12.29 -4.63 -2.36
N ARG A 20 11.55 -5.62 -2.87
CA ARG A 20 11.93 -6.29 -4.11
C ARG A 20 11.11 -5.68 -5.24
N GLY A 21 11.78 -5.09 -6.22
CA GLY A 21 11.12 -4.66 -7.45
C GLY A 21 10.71 -5.87 -8.30
N GLY A 22 9.62 -5.76 -9.05
CA GLY A 22 9.19 -6.78 -10.02
C GLY A 22 8.74 -8.11 -9.42
N VAL A 23 8.18 -8.09 -8.19
CA VAL A 23 7.59 -9.29 -7.58
C VAL A 23 6.08 -9.27 -7.81
N ASP A 24 5.58 -10.29 -8.49
CA ASP A 24 4.16 -10.61 -8.51
C ASP A 24 3.81 -11.31 -7.20
N ALA A 25 2.89 -10.71 -6.43
CA ALA A 25 2.43 -11.33 -5.21
C ALA A 25 1.65 -12.62 -5.55
N PRO A 26 1.89 -13.74 -4.84
CA PRO A 26 1.07 -14.94 -5.00
C PRO A 26 -0.42 -14.64 -4.79
N GLU A 27 -1.29 -15.33 -5.53
CA GLU A 27 -2.74 -15.16 -5.46
C GLU A 27 -3.28 -15.29 -4.01
N ALA A 28 -2.69 -16.21 -3.23
CA ALA A 28 -3.03 -16.41 -1.82
C ALA A 28 -2.82 -15.13 -0.98
N VAL A 29 -1.75 -14.38 -1.25
CA VAL A 29 -1.43 -13.12 -0.56
C VAL A 29 -2.44 -12.04 -0.92
N ILE A 30 -2.74 -11.90 -2.22
CA ILE A 30 -3.73 -10.93 -2.71
C ILE A 30 -5.10 -11.22 -2.11
N THR A 31 -5.53 -12.49 -2.14
CA THR A 31 -6.80 -12.94 -1.57
C THR A 31 -6.88 -12.68 -0.07
N ALA A 32 -5.82 -12.99 0.67
CA ALA A 32 -5.76 -12.74 2.10
C ALA A 32 -5.84 -11.24 2.44
N ALA A 33 -5.14 -10.39 1.68
CA ALA A 33 -5.17 -8.94 1.87
C ALA A 33 -6.58 -8.38 1.66
N VAL A 34 -7.23 -8.70 0.53
CA VAL A 34 -8.57 -8.22 0.22
C VAL A 34 -9.58 -8.68 1.27
N ARG A 35 -9.53 -9.95 1.68
CA ARG A 35 -10.43 -10.48 2.71
C ARG A 35 -10.21 -9.82 4.07
N ALA A 36 -8.97 -9.49 4.43
CA ALA A 36 -8.69 -8.81 5.69
C ALA A 36 -9.33 -7.42 5.74
N VAL A 37 -9.23 -6.65 4.65
CA VAL A 37 -9.85 -5.32 4.52
C VAL A 37 -11.39 -5.43 4.57
N ASP A 38 -11.95 -6.38 3.82
CA ASP A 38 -13.41 -6.63 3.77
C ASP A 38 -13.98 -7.08 5.12
N CYS A 39 -13.30 -7.99 5.82
CA CYS A 39 -13.70 -8.44 7.16
C CYS A 39 -13.74 -7.32 8.20
N LEU A 40 -13.00 -6.23 8.00
CA LEU A 40 -13.01 -5.04 8.86
C LEU A 40 -14.04 -3.99 8.41
N GLY A 41 -14.72 -4.19 7.28
CA GLY A 41 -15.68 -3.24 6.73
C GLY A 41 -15.03 -1.95 6.22
N LEU A 42 -13.77 -2.02 5.78
CA LEU A 42 -13.03 -0.89 5.25
C LEU A 42 -13.19 -0.79 3.73
N ASP A 43 -13.26 0.43 3.20
CA ASP A 43 -13.26 0.66 1.74
C ASP A 43 -11.89 0.37 1.11
N PHE A 44 -10.81 0.60 1.87
CA PHE A 44 -9.42 0.32 1.47
C PHE A 44 -8.50 0.23 2.69
N GLY A 45 -7.31 -0.35 2.48
CA GLY A 45 -6.24 -0.39 3.47
C GLY A 45 -5.00 -1.09 2.89
N ALA A 46 -3.85 -0.92 3.55
CA ALA A 46 -2.67 -1.74 3.28
C ALA A 46 -2.56 -2.85 4.32
N VAL A 47 -2.17 -4.04 3.90
CA VAL A 47 -2.13 -5.23 4.76
C VAL A 47 -0.73 -5.78 4.82
N ASP A 48 -0.21 -5.94 6.03
CA ASP A 48 1.07 -6.61 6.24
C ASP A 48 0.81 -8.11 6.42
N ILE A 49 1.44 -8.90 5.56
CA ILE A 49 1.19 -10.33 5.45
C ILE A 49 2.51 -11.09 5.42
N GLY A 50 2.60 -12.12 6.27
CA GLY A 50 3.60 -13.18 6.12
C GLY A 50 3.08 -14.29 5.21
N TYR A 51 3.81 -14.60 4.13
CA TYR A 51 3.51 -15.73 3.25
C TYR A 51 4.50 -16.88 3.47
N ASN A 52 3.96 -18.07 3.73
CA ASN A 52 4.73 -19.30 3.78
C ASN A 52 4.56 -20.07 2.48
N GLU A 53 5.59 -20.05 1.63
CA GLU A 53 5.59 -20.69 0.32
C GLU A 53 5.51 -22.22 0.39
N HIS A 54 6.10 -22.85 1.40
CA HIS A 54 6.09 -24.31 1.54
C HIS A 54 4.68 -24.86 1.79
N TYR A 55 3.85 -24.11 2.54
CA TYR A 55 2.49 -24.52 2.89
C TYR A 55 1.41 -23.78 2.11
N ASP A 56 1.77 -22.81 1.28
CA ASP A 56 0.86 -21.88 0.60
C ASP A 56 -0.15 -21.24 1.58
N ARG A 57 0.37 -20.67 2.67
CA ARG A 57 -0.44 -20.06 3.74
C ARG A 57 -0.02 -18.63 4.04
N CYS A 58 -1.03 -17.79 4.28
CA CYS A 58 -0.85 -16.40 4.69
C CYS A 58 -1.21 -16.21 6.16
N ALA A 59 -0.42 -15.42 6.87
CA ALA A 59 -0.74 -14.87 8.17
C ALA A 59 -0.83 -13.34 8.05
N VAL A 60 -1.98 -12.77 8.38
CA VAL A 60 -2.19 -11.31 8.40
C VAL A 60 -1.73 -10.78 9.75
N PHE A 61 -0.86 -9.77 9.74
CA PHE A 61 -0.32 -9.17 10.96
C PHE A 61 -1.03 -7.87 11.33
N GLU A 62 -1.19 -6.97 10.36
CA GLU A 62 -1.87 -5.69 10.55
C GLU A 62 -2.59 -5.22 9.29
N VAL A 63 -3.62 -4.39 9.50
CA VAL A 63 -4.30 -3.63 8.44
C VAL A 63 -4.15 -2.15 8.78
N ASN A 64 -3.45 -1.43 7.92
CA ASN A 64 -3.19 0.00 8.03
C ASN A 64 -4.27 0.79 7.28
N THR A 65 -5.05 1.58 8.03
CA THR A 65 -6.09 2.48 7.47
C THR A 65 -5.50 3.76 6.87
N ALA A 66 -4.25 4.09 7.20
CA ALA A 66 -3.51 5.24 6.66
C ALA A 66 -2.13 4.79 6.14
N PRO A 67 -2.09 4.10 4.99
CA PRO A 67 -0.82 3.67 4.40
C PRO A 67 -0.01 4.86 3.89
N GLY A 68 1.31 4.68 3.77
CA GLY A 68 2.17 5.65 3.07
C GLY A 68 1.76 5.77 1.61
N LEU A 69 1.47 6.99 1.14
CA LEU A 69 1.01 7.27 -0.21
C LEU A 69 2.09 8.05 -0.98
N GLU A 70 3.10 7.32 -1.43
CA GLU A 70 4.22 7.87 -2.20
C GLU A 70 4.52 7.00 -3.42
N GLY A 71 5.08 7.60 -4.46
CA GLY A 71 5.47 6.90 -5.69
C GLY A 71 4.35 6.04 -6.28
N THR A 72 4.68 4.80 -6.65
CA THR A 72 3.74 3.88 -7.30
C THR A 72 2.58 3.45 -6.41
N THR A 73 2.71 3.53 -5.08
CA THR A 73 1.60 3.26 -4.15
C THR A 73 0.51 4.31 -4.32
N LEU A 74 0.88 5.59 -4.39
CA LEU A 74 -0.07 6.68 -4.63
C LEU A 74 -0.80 6.50 -5.97
N ASP A 75 -0.06 6.20 -7.04
CA ASP A 75 -0.63 6.01 -8.38
C ASP A 75 -1.66 4.87 -8.39
N LYS A 76 -1.34 3.73 -7.77
CA LYS A 76 -2.26 2.57 -7.71
C LYS A 76 -3.54 2.87 -6.94
N TYR A 77 -3.44 3.53 -5.80
CA TYR A 77 -4.65 3.95 -5.05
C TYR A 77 -5.47 4.95 -5.86
N PHE A 78 -4.83 5.92 -6.51
CA PHE A 78 -5.51 6.89 -7.36
C PHE A 78 -6.26 6.22 -8.51
N GLU A 79 -5.62 5.29 -9.24
CA GLU A 79 -6.24 4.52 -10.31
C GLU A 79 -7.43 3.70 -9.81
N ALA A 80 -7.26 2.97 -8.70
CA ALA A 80 -8.34 2.19 -8.10
C ALA A 80 -9.53 3.06 -7.72
N PHE A 81 -9.30 4.21 -7.09
CA PHE A 81 -10.37 5.13 -6.72
C PHE A 81 -11.06 5.77 -7.93
N ARG A 82 -10.37 6.03 -9.04
CA ARG A 82 -11.03 6.49 -10.27
C ARG A 82 -11.98 5.44 -10.84
N THR A 83 -11.61 4.16 -10.76
CA THR A 83 -12.49 3.06 -11.18
C THR A 83 -13.73 2.99 -10.30
N VAL A 84 -13.58 3.11 -8.98
CA VAL A 84 -14.69 3.05 -8.01
C VAL A 84 -15.55 4.32 -8.04
N PHE A 85 -14.95 5.49 -8.30
CA PHE A 85 -15.60 6.79 -8.30
C PHE A 85 -15.43 7.53 -9.65
N PRO A 86 -16.09 7.08 -10.74
CA PRO A 86 -15.96 7.69 -12.07
C PRO A 86 -16.33 9.18 -12.12
N GLN A 87 -17.10 9.68 -11.16
CA GLN A 87 -17.41 11.11 -11.01
C GLN A 87 -16.17 11.99 -10.76
N LEU A 88 -15.06 11.43 -10.25
CA LEU A 88 -13.81 12.16 -10.05
C LEU A 88 -13.19 12.62 -11.38
N ASP A 89 -13.46 11.91 -12.47
CA ASP A 89 -12.94 12.21 -13.81
C ASP A 89 -13.52 13.51 -14.39
N ARG A 90 -14.67 13.96 -13.86
CA ARG A 90 -15.37 15.17 -14.33
C ARG A 90 -14.91 16.45 -13.65
N GLY A 91 -13.76 16.44 -12.98
CA GLY A 91 -13.15 17.65 -12.40
C GLY A 91 -13.92 18.20 -11.19
N MET A 92 -14.58 17.32 -10.42
CA MET A 92 -15.41 17.73 -9.28
C MET A 92 -14.64 17.99 -7.98
N TYR A 93 -13.34 18.30 -8.05
CA TYR A 93 -12.62 18.95 -6.96
C TYR A 93 -12.61 20.46 -7.19
N ARG A 94 -13.79 21.10 -7.21
CA ARG A 94 -13.87 22.53 -6.98
C ARG A 94 -13.49 22.75 -5.52
N LYS A 95 -12.23 23.15 -5.26
CA LYS A 95 -11.86 23.80 -3.99
C LYS A 95 -12.99 24.77 -3.66
N ARG A 96 -13.75 24.52 -2.60
CA ARG A 96 -14.54 25.57 -1.96
C ARG A 96 -13.51 26.63 -1.54
N ARG A 97 -13.32 27.64 -2.39
CA ARG A 97 -12.73 28.90 -1.94
C ARG A 97 -13.78 29.52 -1.02
N GLN A 98 -13.30 29.94 0.15
CA GLN A 98 -13.90 30.85 1.15
C GLN A 98 -14.85 30.20 2.16
N ALA A 99 -14.50 30.28 3.44
CA ALA A 99 -14.59 31.55 4.18
C ALA A 99 -13.19 31.96 4.65
#